data_AF-A0AAU2J9Y1-F1
#
_entry.id   AF-A0AAU2J9Y1-F1
#
_cell.length_a   1.000
_cell.length_b   1.000
_cell.length_c   1.000
_cell.angle_alpha   90.00
_cell.angle_beta   90.00
_cell.angle_gamma   90.00
#
_symmetry.space_group_name_H-M   'P 1'
#
loop_
_entity.id
_entity.type
_entity.pdbx_description
1 polymer ?
#
loop_
_entity_poly.entity_id
_entity_poly.type
_entity_poly.pdbx_seq_one_letter_code
_entity_poly.pdbx_strand_id
1 'polypeptide(L)'
;MTRLPFPHVAQALQIVRRTVRNGKTTIDRAYAFTSLDPLHEQAGQLAECMRRHWWIENKEHHVRDVTFEEDASRVRTGTAPRAMAGLRNHALGTLRLDGWANIAQGLRHHSRRPDRPLEALGI
;
A
#
# COMPACT_ATOMS: atom_id res chain seq x y z
N MET A 1 -34.23 -5.63 17.58
CA MET A 1 -32.75 -5.60 17.57
C MET A 1 -32.31 -5.85 16.14
N THR A 2 -31.92 -4.81 15.41
CA THR A 2 -31.66 -4.89 13.96
C THR A 2 -30.31 -5.57 13.73
N ARG A 3 -30.34 -6.80 13.25
CA ARG A 3 -29.14 -7.57 12.92
C ARG A 3 -28.51 -6.94 11.68
N LEU A 4 -27.26 -6.49 11.76
CA LEU A 4 -26.50 -6.07 10.57
C LEU A 4 -26.41 -7.26 9.59
N PRO A 5 -26.48 -7.06 8.26
CA PRO A 5 -26.46 -8.15 7.27
C PRO A 5 -25.08 -8.85 7.13
N PHE A 6 -24.20 -8.70 8.12
CA PHE A 6 -22.85 -9.21 8.13
C PHE A 6 -22.67 -10.17 9.33
N PRO A 7 -22.82 -11.49 9.13
CA PRO A 7 -22.93 -12.47 10.22
C PRO A 7 -21.66 -12.61 11.06
N HIS A 8 -20.51 -12.14 10.55
CA HIS A 8 -19.21 -12.27 11.20
C HIS A 8 -18.68 -10.96 11.80
N VAL A 9 -19.46 -9.87 11.77
CA VAL A 9 -19.02 -8.61 12.38
C VAL A 9 -19.10 -8.71 13.89
N ALA A 10 -17.94 -8.57 14.53
CA ALA A 10 -17.80 -8.56 15.98
C ALA A 10 -17.68 -7.13 16.53
N GLN A 11 -17.09 -6.21 15.76
CA GLN A 11 -16.97 -4.79 16.16
C GLN A 11 -17.22 -3.85 14.97
N ALA A 12 -17.78 -2.67 15.28
CA ALA A 12 -17.84 -1.54 14.37
C ALA A 12 -16.96 -0.40 14.93
N LEU A 13 -16.23 0.28 14.05
CA LEU A 13 -15.33 1.35 14.40
C LEU A 13 -15.69 2.63 13.65
N GLN A 14 -15.57 3.76 14.34
CA GLN A 14 -15.47 5.07 13.72
C GLN A 14 -14.03 5.57 13.81
N ILE A 15 -13.41 5.78 12.67
CA ILE A 15 -12.06 6.30 12.54
C ILE A 15 -12.17 7.79 12.24
N VAL A 16 -11.70 8.63 13.17
CA VAL A 16 -11.63 10.07 12.97
C VAL A 16 -10.19 10.44 12.66
N ARG A 17 -9.96 11.06 11.51
CA ARG A 17 -8.64 11.54 11.07
C ARG A 17 -8.66 13.06 11.10
N ARG A 18 -7.71 13.65 11.82
CA ARG A 18 -7.49 15.09 11.83
C ARG A 18 -6.18 15.38 11.11
N THR A 19 -6.26 16.14 10.03
CA THR A 19 -5.08 16.55 9.25
C THR A 19 -4.94 18.06 9.34
N VAL A 20 -3.75 18.54 9.69
CA VAL A 20 -3.40 19.97 9.64
C VAL A 20 -2.44 20.17 8.48
N ARG A 21 -2.85 20.93 7.46
CA ARG A 21 -2.02 21.26 6.30
C ARG A 21 -2.17 22.74 5.96
N ASN A 22 -1.05 23.45 5.86
CA ASN A 22 -1.01 24.89 5.53
C ASN A 22 -1.96 25.72 6.43
N GLY A 23 -1.96 25.46 7.73
CA GLY A 23 -2.84 26.13 8.70
C GLY A 23 -4.32 25.71 8.67
N LYS A 24 -4.75 24.92 7.67
CA LYS A 24 -6.11 24.39 7.58
C LYS A 24 -6.23 23.04 8.27
N THR A 25 -7.21 22.90 9.15
CA THR A 25 -7.59 21.62 9.75
C THR A 25 -8.70 20.98 8.92
N THR A 26 -8.51 19.73 8.52
CA THR A 26 -9.54 18.88 7.91
C THR A 26 -9.84 17.71 8.84
N ILE A 27 -11.12 17.37 9.00
CA ILE A 27 -11.57 16.19 9.75
C ILE A 27 -12.24 15.24 8.76
N ASP A 28 -11.70 14.04 8.65
CA ASP A 28 -12.26 12.94 7.86
C ASP A 28 -12.80 11.86 8.81
N ARG A 29 -13.89 11.21 8.41
CA ARG A 29 -14.54 10.14 9.17
C ARG A 29 -14.75 8.93 8.28
N ALA A 30 -14.16 7.82 8.66
CA ALA A 30 -14.40 6.52 8.03
C ALA A 30 -15.04 5.56 9.05
N TYR A 31 -15.83 4.62 8.54
CA TYR A 31 -16.40 3.55 9.33
C TYR A 31 -15.83 2.22 8.86
N ALA A 32 -15.49 1.36 9.81
CA ALA A 32 -14.94 0.03 9.53
C ALA A 32 -15.65 -1.03 10.36
N PHE A 33 -15.64 -2.25 9.85
CA PHE A 33 -16.13 -3.42 10.55
C PHE A 33 -15.01 -4.45 10.64
N THR A 34 -15.01 -5.23 11.71
CA THR A 34 -14.04 -6.31 11.90
C THR A 34 -14.69 -7.51 12.57
N SER A 35 -14.19 -8.70 12.25
CA SER A 35 -14.49 -9.95 12.95
C SER A 35 -13.60 -10.18 14.17
N LEU A 36 -12.66 -9.26 14.44
CA LEU A 36 -11.81 -9.32 15.63
C LEU A 36 -12.63 -9.15 16.91
N ASP A 37 -12.25 -9.92 17.93
CA ASP A 37 -12.96 -9.96 19.21
C ASP A 37 -12.62 -8.72 20.06
N PRO A 38 -13.64 -7.95 20.52
CA PRO A 38 -13.42 -6.80 21.39
C PRO A 38 -12.70 -7.09 22.71
N LEU A 39 -12.74 -8.33 23.21
CA LEU A 39 -12.03 -8.71 24.44
C LEU A 39 -10.51 -8.74 24.23
N HIS A 40 -10.05 -9.02 23.00
CA HIS A 40 -8.65 -9.21 22.67
C HIS A 40 -8.06 -8.03 21.88
N GLU A 41 -8.88 -7.38 21.06
CA GLU A 41 -8.49 -6.28 20.17
C GLU A 41 -9.22 -4.99 20.53
N GLN A 42 -8.53 -4.16 21.31
CA GLN A 42 -9.01 -2.87 21.78
C GLN A 42 -8.81 -1.80 20.71
N ALA A 43 -9.52 -0.67 20.86
CA ALA A 43 -9.51 0.43 19.90
C ALA A 43 -8.09 0.92 19.53
N GLY A 44 -7.13 0.88 20.47
CA GLY A 44 -5.74 1.27 20.22
C GLY A 44 -5.01 0.34 19.23
N GLN A 45 -5.18 -0.98 19.38
CA GLN A 45 -4.58 -1.98 18.48
C GLN A 45 -5.22 -1.91 17.10
N LEU A 46 -6.53 -1.74 17.03
CA LEU A 46 -7.25 -1.56 15.77
C LEU A 46 -6.82 -0.27 15.06
N ALA A 47 -6.62 0.83 15.82
CA ALA A 47 -6.08 2.07 15.26
C ALA A 47 -4.64 1.90 14.74
N GLU A 48 -3.81 1.09 15.39
CA GLU A 48 -2.48 0.75 14.90
C GLU A 48 -2.55 -0.08 13.61
N CYS A 49 -3.41 -1.10 13.56
CA CYS A 49 -3.65 -1.89 12.35
C CYS A 49 -4.07 -0.99 11.17
N MET A 50 -5.02 -0.08 11.41
CA MET A 50 -5.44 0.90 10.41
C MET A 50 -4.30 1.83 9.97
N ARG A 51 -3.43 2.28 10.89
CA ARG A 51 -2.25 3.07 10.54
C ARG A 51 -1.24 2.26 9.72
N ARG A 52 -1.02 0.99 10.06
CA ARG A 52 -0.13 0.09 9.29
C ARG A 52 -0.70 -0.19 7.91
N HIS A 53 -2.02 -0.25 7.75
CA HIS A 53 -2.62 -0.38 6.42
C HIS A 53 -2.24 0.79 5.48
N TRP A 54 -2.23 2.03 5.98
CA TRP A 54 -1.76 3.20 5.20
C TRP A 54 -0.28 3.12 4.79
N TRP A 55 0.52 2.30 5.47
CA TRP A 55 1.90 2.06 5.06
C TRP A 55 1.96 1.39 3.69
N ILE A 56 1.02 0.48 3.38
CA ILE A 56 0.93 -0.20 2.08
C ILE A 56 0.69 0.84 0.98
N GLU A 57 -0.32 1.70 1.16
CA GLU A 57 -0.63 2.78 0.22
C GLU A 57 0.58 3.69 -0.05
N ASN A 58 1.27 4.10 1.02
CA ASN A 58 2.39 5.03 0.89
C ASN A 58 3.69 4.39 0.38
N LYS A 59 3.94 3.12 0.68
CA LYS A 59 5.24 2.46 0.40
C LYS A 59 5.21 1.54 -0.81
N GLU A 60 4.03 1.07 -1.21
CA GLU A 60 3.83 0.19 -2.35
C GLU A 60 3.07 0.91 -3.45
N HIS A 61 1.79 1.26 -3.24
CA HIS A 61 0.93 1.85 -4.27
C HIS A 61 1.50 3.16 -4.83
N HIS A 62 1.80 4.14 -3.97
CA HIS A 62 2.36 5.41 -4.42
C HIS A 62 3.68 5.26 -5.20
N VAL A 63 4.54 4.33 -4.77
CA VAL A 63 5.81 4.08 -5.46
C VAL A 63 5.55 3.48 -6.84
N ARG A 64 4.58 2.58 -6.97
CA ARG A 64 4.21 2.02 -8.27
C ARG A 64 3.61 3.07 -9.20
N ASP A 65 2.66 3.84 -8.71
CA ASP A 65 1.94 4.84 -9.49
C ASP A 65 2.88 5.91 -10.04
N VAL A 66 3.76 6.43 -9.17
CA VAL A 66 4.62 7.57 -9.50
C VAL A 66 6.02 7.16 -9.93
N THR A 67 6.68 6.26 -9.19
CA THR A 67 8.09 5.90 -9.47
C THR A 67 8.21 4.86 -10.59
N PHE A 68 7.24 3.95 -10.72
CA PHE A 68 7.16 3.00 -11.85
C PHE A 68 6.18 3.46 -12.95
N GLU A 69 5.67 4.69 -12.82
CA GLU A 69 4.79 5.34 -13.80
C GLU A 69 3.58 4.47 -14.18
N GLU A 70 3.03 3.73 -13.20
CA GLU A 70 1.89 2.84 -13.44
C GLU A 70 0.66 3.62 -13.93
N ASP A 71 0.39 4.79 -13.36
CA ASP A 71 -0.72 5.66 -13.78
C ASP A 71 -0.54 6.19 -15.21
N ALA A 72 0.69 6.47 -15.62
CA ALA A 72 1.01 6.93 -16.96
C ALA A 72 1.03 5.79 -18.00
N SER A 73 0.95 4.53 -17.56
CA SER A 73 1.00 3.36 -18.43
C SER A 73 -0.22 3.28 -19.37
N ARG A 74 0.07 3.15 -20.67
CA ARG A 74 -0.94 2.96 -21.73
C ARG A 74 -1.29 1.49 -21.99
N VAL A 75 -0.67 0.55 -21.28
CA VAL A 75 -0.96 -0.89 -21.38
C VAL A 75 -2.36 -1.15 -20.82
N ARG A 76 -3.31 -1.54 -21.69
CA ARG A 76 -4.73 -1.75 -21.32
C ARG A 76 -5.37 -3.01 -21.90
N THR A 77 -4.63 -3.82 -22.66
CA THR A 77 -5.20 -4.93 -23.43
C THR A 77 -4.92 -6.28 -22.77
N GLY A 78 -5.94 -7.14 -22.69
CA GLY A 78 -5.83 -8.52 -22.23
C GLY A 78 -5.23 -8.65 -20.83
N THR A 79 -4.29 -9.57 -20.65
CA THR A 79 -3.63 -9.83 -19.35
C THR A 79 -2.43 -8.91 -19.08
N ALA A 80 -2.06 -8.05 -20.03
CA ALA A 80 -0.86 -7.22 -19.93
C ALA A 80 -0.87 -6.26 -18.71
N PRO A 81 -1.98 -5.60 -18.32
CA PRO A 81 -1.99 -4.76 -17.12
C PRO A 81 -1.65 -5.55 -15.84
N ARG A 82 -2.18 -6.77 -15.72
CA ARG A 82 -1.91 -7.67 -14.57
C ARG A 82 -0.46 -8.14 -14.58
N ALA A 83 0.07 -8.50 -15.74
CA ALA A 83 1.47 -8.89 -15.88
C ALA A 83 2.41 -7.74 -15.47
N MET A 84 2.14 -6.51 -15.93
CA MET A 84 2.92 -5.33 -15.58
C MET A 84 2.85 -5.01 -14.07
N ALA A 85 1.69 -5.14 -13.44
CA ALA A 85 1.58 -5.01 -11.99
C ALA A 85 2.45 -6.03 -11.25
N GLY A 86 2.43 -7.30 -11.68
CA GLY A 86 3.29 -8.35 -11.11
C GLY A 86 4.78 -8.05 -11.26
N LEU A 87 5.22 -7.61 -12.44
CA LEU A 87 6.61 -7.24 -12.70
C LEU A 87 7.07 -6.05 -11.85
N ARG A 88 6.24 -5.01 -11.72
CA ARG A 88 6.54 -3.85 -10.86
C ARG A 88 6.63 -4.24 -9.39
N ASN A 89 5.71 -5.08 -8.92
CA ASN A 89 5.73 -5.59 -7.54
C ASN A 89 7.01 -6.39 -7.27
N HIS A 90 7.41 -7.23 -8.22
CA HIS A 90 8.62 -8.02 -8.09
C HIS A 90 9.87 -7.12 -8.06
N ALA A 91 10.01 -6.20 -9.01
CA ALA A 91 11.12 -5.25 -9.05
C ALA A 91 11.19 -4.37 -7.78
N LEU A 92 10.05 -3.88 -7.30
CA LEU A 92 9.96 -3.13 -6.04
C LEU A 92 10.42 -3.98 -4.86
N GLY A 93 9.96 -5.23 -4.76
CA GLY A 93 10.35 -6.18 -3.73
C GLY A 93 11.85 -6.43 -3.73
N THR A 94 12.44 -6.72 -4.90
CA THR A 94 13.88 -6.92 -5.07
C THR A 94 14.68 -5.70 -4.61
N LEU A 95 14.32 -4.50 -5.05
CA LEU A 95 15.00 -3.28 -4.63
C LEU A 95 14.93 -3.07 -3.10
N ARG A 96 13.81 -3.44 -2.46
CA ARG A 96 13.68 -3.38 -1.00
C ARG A 96 14.57 -4.39 -0.29
N LEU A 97 14.66 -5.62 -0.81
CA LEU A 97 15.52 -6.66 -0.27
C LEU A 97 17.01 -6.30 -0.40
N ASP A 98 17.39 -5.62 -1.49
CA ASP A 98 18.72 -5.07 -1.71
C ASP A 98 19.03 -3.82 -0.86
N GLY A 99 18.09 -3.39 0.00
CA GLY A 99 18.29 -2.30 0.95
C GLY A 99 18.04 -0.91 0.39
N TRP A 100 17.45 -0.76 -0.79
CA TRP A 100 17.12 0.57 -1.34
C TRP A 100 15.99 1.24 -0.54
N ALA A 101 16.36 2.22 0.28
CA ALA A 101 15.39 3.09 0.96
C ALA A 101 14.66 4.02 -0.04
N ASN A 102 15.39 4.54 -1.02
CA ASN A 102 14.88 5.37 -2.12
C ASN A 102 14.81 4.54 -3.41
N ILE A 103 13.60 4.13 -3.79
CA ILE A 103 13.37 3.26 -4.95
C ILE A 103 13.75 3.93 -6.26
N ALA A 104 13.50 5.24 -6.40
CA ALA A 104 13.89 5.97 -7.59
C ALA A 104 15.43 6.02 -7.75
N GLN A 105 16.18 6.06 -6.65
CA GLN A 105 17.64 5.95 -6.68
C GLN A 105 18.08 4.54 -7.10
N GLY A 106 17.44 3.50 -6.58
CA GLY A 106 17.67 2.11 -7.00
C GLY A 106 17.45 1.96 -8.51
N LEU A 107 16.31 2.39 -9.04
CA LEU A 107 16.04 2.35 -10.48
C LEU A 107 17.12 3.07 -11.30
N ARG A 108 17.58 4.25 -10.87
CA ARG A 108 18.67 4.98 -11.54
C ARG A 108 20.02 4.26 -11.44
N HIS A 109 20.27 3.53 -10.36
CA HIS A 109 21.48 2.72 -10.21
C HIS A 109 21.50 1.56 -11.23
N HIS A 110 20.36 0.94 -11.49
CA HIS A 110 20.23 -0.17 -12.44
C HIS A 110 20.07 0.28 -13.91
N SER A 111 19.53 1.47 -14.18
CA SER A 111 19.09 1.86 -15.53
C SER A 111 20.18 1.92 -16.62
N ARG A 112 21.46 2.10 -16.24
CA ARG A 112 22.59 2.23 -17.19
C ARG A 112 23.41 0.94 -17.35
N ARG A 113 23.05 -0.11 -16.62
CA ARG A 113 23.84 -1.34 -16.45
C ARG A 113 22.87 -2.52 -16.43
N PRO A 114 22.53 -3.09 -17.60
CA PRO A 114 21.50 -4.13 -17.70
C PRO A 114 21.88 -5.45 -17.01
N ASP A 115 23.15 -5.65 -16.69
CA ASP A 115 23.66 -6.72 -15.84
C ASP A 115 23.11 -6.63 -14.40
N ARG A 116 23.08 -5.44 -13.81
CA ARG A 116 22.69 -5.25 -12.41
C ARG A 116 21.26 -5.69 -12.08
N PRO A 117 20.22 -5.34 -12.88
CA PRO A 117 18.88 -5.82 -12.57
C PRO A 117 18.77 -7.34 -12.75
N LEU A 118 19.52 -7.98 -13.65
CA LEU A 118 19.53 -9.44 -13.78
C LEU A 118 20.15 -10.10 -12.54
N GLU A 119 21.32 -9.62 -12.11
CA GLU A 119 21.99 -10.07 -10.88
C GLU A 119 21.08 -9.90 -9.64
N ALA A 120 20.44 -8.73 -9.49
CA ALA A 120 19.52 -8.45 -8.39
C ALA A 120 18.28 -9.37 -8.41
N LEU A 121 17.81 -9.75 -9.61
CA LEU A 121 16.69 -10.67 -9.79
C LEU A 121 17.11 -12.15 -9.66
N GLY A 122 18.42 -12.44 -9.62
CA GLY A 122 18.96 -13.79 -9.54
C GLY A 122 18.81 -14.61 -10.83
N ILE A 123 18.82 -13.95 -11.99
CA ILE A 123 18.65 -14.58 -13.33
C ILE A 123 19.81 -14.25 -14.28
#